data_AF-A0A2I4H298-F1
#
_entry.id   AF-A0A2I4H298-F1
#
_cell.length_a   1.000
_cell.length_b   1.000
_cell.length_c   1.000
_cell.angle_alpha   90.00
_cell.angle_beta   90.00
_cell.angle_gamma   90.00
#
_symmetry.space_group_name_H-M   'P 1'
#
loop_
_entity.id
_entity.type
_entity.pdbx_description
1 polymer ?
#
loop_
_entity_poly.entity_id
_entity_poly.type
_entity_poly.pdbx_seq_one_letter_code
_entity_poly.pdbx_strand_id
1 'polypeptide(L)'
;MAQAELQEKQTNAPDSGQKYDFVGEEMERHRKRRKRRKRDCVTVEFVEKKKKGGVLRRDPLEVFGTDIMLMILSNLDARSVALSLVVSRGWYGVASSDRIWSPKALMAWAGSNQGSSSTRGRPKELVLGCAERLRLQLIENIDLEDKRLLEELWLGKAHIPRLMQIRGLSKLVAYSLAVMDGKRNRIMKDDLCDHAWEFHFNKGAPEYWRNLDPYWKGTGPPMRRYFHPDGSQSADPDDKVWGGHECCYLTVTSIAGEGKIREHYVRINRWPRMSVSRKHDWSWELSNHLYSYSSIPDANKEGGTGPQYGVM
;
A
#
# COMPACT_ATOMS: atom_id res chain seq x y z
N MET A 1 68.06 -43.35 14.34
CA MET A 1 66.65 -43.80 14.41
C MET A 1 65.76 -42.75 15.06
N ALA A 2 65.77 -41.50 14.57
CA ALA A 2 64.90 -40.42 15.08
C ALA A 2 64.46 -39.43 13.97
N GLN A 3 64.58 -39.83 12.70
CA GLN A 3 64.19 -39.01 11.54
C GLN A 3 63.26 -39.75 10.56
N ALA A 4 62.93 -41.03 10.80
CA ALA A 4 61.98 -41.78 9.97
C ALA A 4 60.55 -41.82 10.56
N GLU A 5 60.34 -41.40 11.82
CA GLU A 5 59.01 -41.39 12.46
C GLU A 5 58.29 -40.03 12.42
N LEU A 6 58.92 -39.00 11.84
CA LEU A 6 58.35 -37.65 11.74
C LEU A 6 57.71 -37.33 10.38
N GLN A 7 57.81 -38.22 9.40
CA GLN A 7 57.16 -38.07 8.08
C GLN A 7 55.87 -38.88 7.93
N GLU A 8 55.61 -39.87 8.79
CA GLU A 8 54.45 -40.76 8.65
C GLU A 8 53.16 -40.22 9.30
N LYS A 9 53.20 -39.06 9.97
CA LYS A 9 52.02 -38.39 10.54
C LYS A 9 51.46 -37.23 9.70
N GLN A 10 52.01 -36.97 8.52
CA GLN A 10 51.50 -35.89 7.63
C GLN A 10 50.67 -36.37 6.44
N THR A 11 50.49 -37.69 6.22
CA THR A 11 49.80 -38.21 5.01
C THR A 11 48.37 -38.67 5.22
N ASN A 12 47.80 -38.55 6.42
CA ASN A 12 46.41 -38.95 6.70
C ASN A 12 45.56 -37.78 7.23
N ALA A 13 45.38 -36.75 6.41
CA ALA A 13 44.24 -35.84 6.55
C ALA A 13 43.30 -36.10 5.36
N PRO A 14 42.02 -36.47 5.58
CA PRO A 14 41.08 -36.57 4.48
C PRO A 14 40.89 -35.18 3.87
N ASP A 15 41.12 -35.07 2.56
CA ASP A 15 40.89 -33.87 1.76
C ASP A 15 39.41 -33.46 1.86
N SER A 16 39.12 -32.57 2.81
CA SER A 16 37.80 -32.04 3.07
C SER A 16 37.45 -30.85 2.17
N GLY A 17 38.23 -30.56 1.12
CA GLY A 17 37.99 -29.41 0.24
C GLY A 17 36.82 -29.61 -0.73
N GLN A 18 36.66 -30.82 -1.28
CA GLN A 18 35.70 -31.05 -2.38
C GLN A 18 34.22 -31.17 -1.93
N LYS A 19 33.97 -31.46 -0.64
CA LYS A 19 32.61 -31.69 -0.14
C LYS A 19 31.85 -30.38 0.14
N TYR A 20 32.56 -29.28 0.40
CA TYR A 20 31.93 -27.97 0.65
C TYR A 20 31.46 -27.28 -0.64
N ASP A 21 32.12 -27.54 -1.76
CA ASP A 21 31.73 -26.97 -3.06
C ASP A 21 30.45 -27.59 -3.62
N PHE A 22 30.24 -28.90 -3.41
CA PHE A 22 29.00 -29.57 -3.84
C PHE A 22 27.77 -29.08 -3.05
N VAL A 23 27.91 -28.88 -1.74
CA VAL A 23 26.82 -28.37 -0.88
C VAL A 23 26.50 -26.91 -1.21
N GLY A 24 27.52 -26.09 -1.52
CA GLY A 24 27.34 -24.71 -1.99
C GLY A 24 26.61 -24.64 -3.33
N GLU A 25 26.98 -25.49 -4.29
CA GLU A 25 26.29 -25.58 -5.58
C GLU A 25 24.85 -26.09 -5.46
N GLU A 26 24.60 -27.05 -4.56
CA GLU A 26 23.26 -27.61 -4.33
C GLU A 26 22.33 -26.58 -3.66
N MET A 27 22.85 -25.80 -2.69
CA MET A 27 22.12 -24.67 -2.09
C MET A 27 21.80 -23.59 -3.11
N GLU A 28 22.71 -23.26 -4.01
CA GLU A 28 22.49 -22.24 -5.05
C GLU A 28 21.48 -22.74 -6.10
N ARG A 29 21.50 -24.03 -6.46
CA ARG A 29 20.46 -24.66 -7.30
C ARG A 29 19.09 -24.63 -6.63
N HIS A 30 19.02 -24.90 -5.32
CA HIS A 30 17.77 -24.86 -4.56
C HIS A 30 17.22 -23.42 -4.42
N ARG A 31 18.10 -22.43 -4.23
CA ARG A 31 17.76 -20.99 -4.23
C ARG A 31 17.24 -20.52 -5.58
N LYS A 32 17.86 -20.94 -6.69
CA LYS A 32 17.39 -20.64 -8.06
C LYS A 32 16.04 -21.30 -8.36
N ARG A 33 15.82 -22.57 -7.95
CA ARG A 33 14.51 -23.25 -8.06
C ARG A 33 13.42 -22.56 -7.24
N ARG A 34 13.71 -22.10 -6.02
CA ARG A 34 12.77 -21.30 -5.19
C ARG A 34 12.46 -19.95 -5.83
N LYS A 35 13.43 -19.25 -6.41
CA LYS A 35 13.18 -17.99 -7.14
C LYS A 35 12.30 -18.19 -8.38
N ARG A 36 12.48 -19.29 -9.12
CA ARG A 36 11.62 -19.64 -10.26
C ARG A 36 10.20 -19.97 -9.82
N ARG A 37 10.04 -20.86 -8.82
CA ARG A 37 8.73 -21.16 -8.20
C ARG A 37 8.06 -19.94 -7.61
N LYS A 38 8.81 -18.96 -7.07
CA LYS A 38 8.24 -17.71 -6.56
C LYS A 38 7.80 -16.78 -7.68
N ARG A 39 8.50 -16.74 -8.82
CA ARG A 39 8.02 -16.03 -10.01
C ARG A 39 6.77 -16.69 -10.58
N ASP A 40 6.78 -18.01 -10.73
CA ASP A 40 5.63 -18.79 -11.23
C ASP A 40 4.44 -18.74 -10.27
N CYS A 41 4.66 -18.76 -8.94
CA CYS A 41 3.61 -18.55 -7.94
C CYS A 41 3.06 -17.12 -7.98
N VAL A 42 3.91 -16.11 -8.22
CA VAL A 42 3.46 -14.71 -8.38
C VAL A 42 2.66 -14.55 -9.69
N THR A 43 3.10 -15.12 -10.82
CA THR A 43 2.31 -15.08 -12.07
C THR A 43 1.01 -15.88 -11.97
N VAL A 44 0.98 -16.97 -11.23
CA VAL A 44 -0.26 -17.77 -11.01
C VAL A 44 -1.19 -17.09 -9.97
N GLU A 45 -0.66 -16.47 -8.91
CA GLU A 45 -1.47 -15.76 -7.89
C GLU A 45 -2.08 -14.44 -8.37
N PHE A 46 -1.46 -13.76 -9.35
CA PHE A 46 -2.07 -12.57 -9.95
C PHE A 46 -3.16 -12.89 -10.98
N VAL A 47 -3.22 -14.12 -11.51
CA VAL A 47 -4.25 -14.55 -12.49
C VAL A 47 -5.41 -15.30 -11.83
N GLU A 48 -5.24 -15.91 -10.65
CA GLU A 48 -6.32 -16.62 -9.93
C GLU A 48 -6.73 -15.94 -8.62
N LYS A 49 -7.33 -14.75 -8.72
CA LYS A 49 -8.14 -14.18 -7.63
C LYS A 49 -9.49 -13.66 -8.11
N LYS A 50 -10.21 -14.51 -8.85
CA LYS A 50 -11.67 -14.40 -9.00
C LYS A 50 -12.28 -15.79 -8.87
N LYS A 51 -12.68 -16.13 -7.64
CA LYS A 51 -13.91 -16.86 -7.27
C LYS A 51 -13.70 -17.53 -5.92
N LYS A 52 -14.35 -16.99 -4.89
CA LYS A 52 -15.10 -17.76 -3.89
C LYS A 52 -15.85 -16.81 -2.94
N GLY A 53 -17.17 -16.93 -2.91
CA GLY A 53 -17.95 -16.72 -1.68
C GLY A 53 -18.73 -15.43 -1.47
N GLY A 54 -18.95 -14.59 -2.49
CA GLY A 54 -19.91 -13.47 -2.41
C GLY A 54 -20.87 -13.53 -3.59
N VAL A 55 -22.15 -13.24 -3.38
CA VAL A 55 -23.15 -13.07 -4.45
C VAL A 55 -22.47 -12.37 -5.63
N LEU A 56 -22.35 -13.05 -6.77
CA LEU A 56 -21.82 -12.47 -8.01
C LEU A 56 -22.77 -11.34 -8.39
N ARG A 57 -22.50 -10.11 -7.89
CA ARG A 57 -23.12 -8.90 -8.41
C ARG A 57 -22.65 -8.80 -9.87
N ARG A 58 -23.50 -9.26 -10.78
CA ARG A 58 -23.30 -9.10 -12.23
C ARG A 58 -23.42 -7.61 -12.57
N ASP A 59 -22.64 -7.16 -13.55
CA ASP A 59 -22.72 -5.77 -14.00
C ASP A 59 -24.14 -5.51 -14.53
N PRO A 60 -24.87 -4.48 -14.02
CA PRO A 60 -26.19 -4.12 -14.53
C PRO A 60 -26.22 -3.93 -16.04
N LEU A 61 -25.13 -3.45 -16.65
CA LEU A 61 -25.02 -3.29 -18.09
C LEU A 61 -25.02 -4.64 -18.82
N GLU A 62 -24.40 -5.68 -18.25
CA GLU A 62 -24.44 -7.04 -18.81
C GLU A 62 -25.81 -7.70 -18.65
N VAL A 63 -26.54 -7.35 -17.57
CA VAL A 63 -27.85 -7.95 -17.25
C VAL A 63 -28.99 -7.30 -18.02
N PHE A 64 -29.03 -5.97 -18.05
CA PHE A 64 -30.14 -5.20 -18.63
C PHE A 64 -29.87 -4.78 -20.08
N GLY A 65 -28.62 -4.82 -20.52
CA GLY A 65 -28.23 -4.33 -21.84
C GLY A 65 -28.28 -2.81 -21.97
N THR A 66 -27.88 -2.33 -23.14
CA THR A 66 -27.68 -0.91 -23.44
C THR A 66 -28.97 -0.10 -23.34
N ASP A 67 -30.09 -0.60 -23.86
CA ASP A 67 -31.34 0.17 -23.98
C ASP A 67 -31.98 0.48 -22.62
N ILE A 68 -32.06 -0.53 -21.76
CA ILE A 68 -32.61 -0.37 -20.41
C ILE A 68 -31.65 0.50 -19.57
N MET A 69 -30.32 0.32 -19.69
CA MET A 69 -29.39 1.20 -19.00
C MET A 69 -29.51 2.65 -19.49
N LEU A 70 -29.75 2.89 -20.77
CA LEU A 70 -29.98 4.25 -21.29
C LEU A 70 -31.24 4.87 -20.66
N MET A 71 -32.33 4.11 -20.52
CA MET A 71 -33.52 4.56 -19.81
C MET A 71 -33.22 4.89 -18.34
N ILE A 72 -32.49 4.03 -17.63
CA ILE A 72 -32.12 4.26 -16.23
C ILE A 72 -31.28 5.53 -16.09
N LEU A 73 -30.20 5.65 -16.87
CA LEU A 73 -29.29 6.79 -16.83
C LEU A 73 -29.96 8.10 -17.26
N SER A 74 -30.95 8.05 -18.16
CA SER A 74 -31.68 9.25 -18.59
C SER A 74 -32.42 9.94 -17.43
N ASN A 75 -32.85 9.17 -16.43
CA ASN A 75 -33.57 9.65 -15.24
C ASN A 75 -32.65 10.22 -14.16
N LEU A 76 -31.33 10.00 -14.25
CA LEU A 76 -30.37 10.52 -13.27
C LEU A 76 -30.08 12.02 -13.51
N ASP A 77 -29.56 12.74 -12.52
CA ASP A 77 -29.10 14.11 -12.73
C ASP A 77 -27.79 14.16 -13.54
N ALA A 78 -27.43 15.35 -14.05
CA ALA A 78 -26.26 15.51 -14.92
C ALA A 78 -24.96 15.05 -14.24
N ARG A 79 -24.82 15.27 -12.93
CA ARG A 79 -23.64 14.85 -12.17
C ARG A 79 -23.56 13.33 -12.04
N SER A 80 -24.66 12.64 -11.72
CA SER A 80 -24.67 11.17 -11.64
C SER A 80 -24.42 10.49 -13.00
N VAL A 81 -24.88 11.10 -14.10
CA VAL A 81 -24.53 10.62 -15.45
C VAL A 81 -23.05 10.85 -15.74
N ALA A 82 -22.48 11.99 -15.34
CA ALA A 82 -21.04 12.23 -15.46
C ALA A 82 -20.22 11.19 -14.69
N LEU A 83 -20.60 10.84 -13.47
CA LEU A 83 -19.96 9.77 -12.68
C LEU A 83 -20.06 8.40 -13.37
N SER A 84 -21.14 8.14 -14.11
CA SER A 84 -21.31 6.90 -14.87
C SER A 84 -20.33 6.76 -16.04
N LEU A 85 -19.78 7.87 -16.56
CA LEU A 85 -18.79 7.86 -17.64
C LEU A 85 -17.45 7.26 -17.20
N VAL A 86 -17.10 7.38 -15.92
CA VAL A 86 -15.79 6.95 -15.40
C VAL A 86 -15.79 5.52 -14.84
N VAL A 87 -16.93 4.83 -14.89
CA VAL A 87 -17.09 3.47 -14.32
C VAL A 87 -16.36 2.41 -15.15
N SER A 88 -16.62 2.35 -16.45
CA SER A 88 -16.00 1.39 -17.37
C SER A 88 -16.18 1.83 -18.83
N ARG A 89 -15.47 1.19 -19.77
CA ARG A 89 -15.64 1.46 -21.20
C ARG A 89 -17.07 1.18 -21.70
N GLY A 90 -17.72 0.14 -21.18
CA GLY A 90 -19.10 -0.20 -21.54
C GLY A 90 -20.08 0.86 -21.03
N TRP A 91 -19.93 1.28 -19.77
CA TRP A 91 -20.73 2.34 -19.18
C TRP A 91 -20.51 3.68 -19.87
N TYR A 92 -19.27 4.02 -20.21
CA TYR A 92 -18.93 5.20 -21.00
C TYR A 92 -19.71 5.22 -22.32
N GLY A 93 -19.78 4.11 -23.05
CA GLY A 93 -20.50 4.04 -24.33
C GLY A 93 -21.98 4.44 -24.18
N VAL A 94 -22.68 3.96 -23.15
CA VAL A 94 -24.09 4.29 -22.92
C VAL A 94 -24.25 5.70 -22.34
N ALA A 95 -23.50 6.02 -21.30
CA ALA A 95 -23.57 7.30 -20.59
C ALA A 95 -23.08 8.48 -21.44
N SER A 96 -22.31 8.24 -22.51
CA SER A 96 -21.88 9.25 -23.48
C SER A 96 -22.96 9.70 -24.46
N SER A 97 -24.13 9.04 -24.47
CA SER A 97 -25.15 9.28 -25.47
C SER A 97 -25.73 10.69 -25.40
N ASP A 98 -25.75 11.37 -26.54
CA ASP A 98 -26.39 12.69 -26.68
C ASP A 98 -27.87 12.67 -26.33
N ARG A 99 -28.54 11.50 -26.39
CA ARG A 99 -29.93 11.35 -25.94
C ARG A 99 -30.09 11.63 -24.45
N ILE A 100 -29.05 11.37 -23.65
CA ILE A 100 -29.03 11.64 -22.21
C ILE A 100 -28.62 13.09 -21.93
N TRP A 101 -27.61 13.58 -22.66
CA TRP A 101 -27.02 14.89 -22.41
C TRP A 101 -27.80 16.06 -23.02
N SER A 102 -28.49 15.87 -24.14
CA SER A 102 -29.25 16.96 -24.80
C SER A 102 -30.34 17.56 -23.90
N PRO A 103 -31.21 16.78 -23.22
CA PRO A 103 -32.19 17.33 -22.30
C PRO A 103 -31.54 18.04 -21.09
N LYS A 104 -30.45 17.48 -20.56
CA LYS A 104 -29.75 18.05 -19.40
C LYS A 104 -29.04 19.36 -19.75
N ALA A 105 -28.47 19.43 -20.95
CA ALA A 105 -27.84 20.63 -21.48
C ALA A 105 -28.84 21.75 -21.74
N LEU A 106 -30.02 21.39 -22.26
CA LEU A 106 -31.11 22.34 -22.44
C LEU A 106 -31.58 22.91 -21.09
N MET A 107 -31.72 22.08 -20.06
CA MET A 107 -32.12 22.51 -18.72
C MET A 107 -31.06 23.42 -18.06
N ALA A 108 -29.77 23.05 -18.17
CA ALA A 108 -28.67 23.88 -17.66
C ALA A 108 -28.60 25.23 -18.38
N TRP A 109 -28.75 25.23 -19.72
CA TRP A 109 -28.76 26.46 -20.52
C TRP A 109 -29.97 27.35 -20.22
N ALA A 110 -31.16 26.76 -20.07
CA ALA A 110 -32.39 27.49 -19.73
C ALA A 110 -32.33 28.12 -18.33
N GLY A 111 -31.63 27.48 -17.39
CA GLY A 111 -31.35 28.06 -16.06
C GLY A 111 -30.41 29.26 -16.10
N SER A 112 -29.43 29.28 -17.01
CA SER A 112 -28.48 30.39 -17.17
C SER A 112 -29.05 31.60 -17.94
N ASN A 113 -30.06 31.39 -18.79
CA ASN A 113 -30.60 32.41 -19.70
C ASN A 113 -31.91 33.08 -19.26
N GLN A 114 -32.32 32.95 -17.99
CA GLN A 114 -33.53 33.62 -17.47
C GLN A 114 -33.47 35.17 -17.52
N GLY A 115 -32.37 35.78 -17.98
CA GLY A 115 -32.23 37.22 -18.18
C GLY A 115 -32.06 37.70 -19.63
N SER A 116 -32.19 36.85 -20.67
CA SER A 116 -31.92 37.29 -22.05
C SER A 116 -32.98 36.82 -23.04
N SER A 117 -33.97 37.68 -23.24
CA SER A 117 -35.06 37.54 -24.21
C SER A 117 -34.61 37.89 -25.63
N SER A 118 -33.71 37.11 -26.24
CA SER A 118 -33.59 37.09 -27.72
C SER A 118 -32.62 36.00 -28.18
N THR A 119 -33.11 35.01 -28.94
CA THR A 119 -32.74 34.82 -30.35
C THR A 119 -33.34 33.53 -30.90
N ARG A 120 -34.07 33.67 -32.01
CA ARG A 120 -34.50 32.57 -32.88
C ARG A 120 -33.31 32.08 -33.70
N GLY A 121 -33.17 30.77 -33.81
CA GLY A 121 -32.53 30.13 -34.96
C GLY A 121 -31.10 29.62 -34.75
N ARG A 122 -31.00 28.42 -34.16
CA ARG A 122 -30.18 27.24 -34.58
C ARG A 122 -30.03 26.29 -33.37
N PRO A 123 -31.09 25.56 -32.98
CA PRO A 123 -31.09 24.88 -31.68
C PRO A 123 -30.14 23.68 -31.60
N LYS A 124 -30.00 22.89 -32.67
CA LYS A 124 -29.37 21.56 -32.56
C LYS A 124 -27.84 21.59 -32.45
N GLU A 125 -27.15 22.37 -33.27
CA GLU A 125 -25.67 22.48 -33.23
C GLU A 125 -25.17 23.20 -31.97
N LEU A 126 -25.89 24.24 -31.53
CA LEU A 126 -25.60 24.93 -30.26
C LEU A 126 -25.86 24.01 -29.06
N VAL A 127 -26.94 23.22 -29.07
CA VAL A 127 -27.26 22.29 -27.97
C VAL A 127 -26.28 21.11 -27.91
N LEU A 128 -25.84 20.56 -29.05
CA LEU A 128 -24.80 19.52 -29.09
C LEU A 128 -23.46 20.04 -28.53
N GLY A 129 -23.03 21.23 -28.94
CA GLY A 129 -21.84 21.87 -28.36
C GLY A 129 -22.00 22.24 -26.88
N CYS A 130 -23.22 22.50 -26.40
CA CYS A 130 -23.50 22.70 -24.97
C CYS A 130 -23.48 21.38 -24.19
N ALA A 131 -23.96 20.28 -24.77
CA ALA A 131 -23.94 18.95 -24.18
C ALA A 131 -22.51 18.44 -23.99
N GLU A 132 -21.66 18.57 -25.01
CA GLU A 132 -20.24 18.20 -24.91
C GLU A 132 -19.49 19.07 -23.89
N ARG A 133 -19.72 20.39 -23.89
CA ARG A 133 -19.12 21.30 -22.90
C ARG A 133 -19.54 20.99 -21.47
N LEU A 134 -20.83 20.79 -21.21
CA LEU A 134 -21.31 20.44 -19.86
C LEU A 134 -20.76 19.09 -19.39
N ARG A 135 -20.66 18.13 -20.31
CA ARG A 135 -20.08 16.82 -20.02
C ARG A 135 -18.61 16.94 -19.64
N LEU A 136 -17.80 17.65 -20.43
CA LEU A 136 -16.38 17.86 -20.14
C LEU A 136 -16.18 18.64 -18.83
N GLN A 137 -16.97 19.69 -18.61
CA GLN A 137 -16.93 20.50 -17.39
C GLN A 137 -17.27 19.67 -16.13
N LEU A 138 -18.27 18.78 -16.21
CA LEU A 138 -18.61 17.90 -15.09
C LEU A 138 -17.54 16.83 -14.85
N ILE A 139 -16.93 16.28 -15.90
CA ILE A 139 -15.80 15.34 -15.75
C ILE A 139 -14.62 16.04 -15.06
N GLU A 140 -14.27 17.25 -15.51
CA GLU A 140 -13.19 18.05 -14.93
C GLU A 140 -13.49 18.38 -13.45
N ASN A 141 -14.73 18.77 -13.13
CA ASN A 141 -15.17 19.01 -11.76
C ASN A 141 -15.10 17.75 -10.89
N ILE A 142 -15.46 16.57 -11.40
CA ILE A 142 -15.32 15.29 -10.69
C ILE A 142 -13.85 14.99 -10.43
N ASP A 143 -12.98 15.17 -11.42
CA ASP A 143 -11.53 14.97 -11.26
C ASP A 143 -10.92 15.95 -10.23
N LEU A 144 -11.43 17.18 -10.17
CA LEU A 144 -11.04 18.19 -9.19
C LEU A 144 -11.53 17.82 -7.78
N GLU A 145 -12.78 17.38 -7.64
CA GLU A 145 -13.33 16.90 -6.36
C GLU A 145 -12.59 15.66 -5.84
N ASP A 146 -12.33 14.67 -6.70
CA ASP A 146 -11.56 13.49 -6.34
C ASP A 146 -10.13 13.84 -5.92
N LYS A 147 -9.51 14.84 -6.56
CA LYS A 147 -8.19 15.35 -6.17
C LYS A 147 -8.24 15.96 -4.77
N ARG A 148 -9.24 16.81 -4.53
CA ARG A 148 -9.43 17.48 -3.24
C ARG A 148 -9.72 16.48 -2.12
N LEU A 149 -10.58 15.49 -2.34
CA LEU A 149 -10.88 14.45 -1.36
C LEU A 149 -9.64 13.63 -1.00
N LEU A 150 -8.77 13.35 -1.98
CA LEU A 150 -7.53 12.64 -1.76
C LEU A 150 -6.53 13.48 -0.95
N GLU A 151 -6.38 14.76 -1.28
CA GLU A 151 -5.55 15.71 -0.53
C GLU A 151 -6.04 15.89 0.92
N GLU A 152 -7.35 16.05 1.12
CA GLU A 152 -7.98 16.11 2.44
C GLU A 152 -7.78 14.81 3.23
N LEU A 153 -7.88 13.64 2.57
CA LEU A 153 -7.65 12.34 3.20
C LEU A 153 -6.20 12.18 3.66
N TRP A 154 -5.26 12.67 2.86
CA TRP A 154 -3.83 12.55 3.13
C TRP A 154 -3.31 13.56 4.13
N LEU A 155 -4.06 14.63 4.39
CA LEU A 155 -3.71 15.65 5.36
C LEU A 155 -3.50 15.02 6.75
N GLY A 156 -2.32 15.26 7.31
CA GLY A 156 -1.91 14.73 8.62
C GLY A 156 -1.62 13.22 8.64
N LYS A 157 -1.47 12.56 7.48
CA LYS A 157 -1.05 11.15 7.42
C LYS A 157 0.47 11.01 7.42
N ALA A 158 0.96 9.99 8.11
CA ALA A 158 2.37 9.64 8.21
C ALA A 158 2.85 8.83 7.00
N HIS A 159 2.03 7.87 6.53
CA HIS A 159 2.39 6.94 5.44
C HIS A 159 1.21 6.66 4.52
N ILE A 160 1.49 6.50 3.24
CA ILE A 160 0.56 6.16 2.16
C ILE A 160 0.98 4.80 1.56
N PRO A 161 0.04 3.98 1.06
CA PRO A 161 0.39 2.70 0.46
C PRO A 161 1.28 2.87 -0.77
N ARG A 162 2.36 2.08 -0.89
CA ARG A 162 3.25 2.11 -2.07
C ARG A 162 2.58 1.85 -3.41
N LEU A 163 1.49 1.07 -3.41
CA LEU A 163 0.67 0.88 -4.61
C LEU A 163 0.25 2.22 -5.21
N MET A 164 0.13 3.28 -4.39
CA MET A 164 -0.25 4.60 -4.87
C MET A 164 0.83 5.40 -5.57
N GLN A 165 2.09 5.01 -5.41
CA GLN A 165 3.21 5.63 -6.12
C GLN A 165 3.32 5.12 -7.56
N ILE A 166 2.53 4.10 -7.93
CA ILE A 166 2.47 3.57 -9.29
C ILE A 166 1.73 4.58 -10.19
N ARG A 167 2.38 5.01 -11.27
CA ARG A 167 1.80 5.92 -12.27
C ARG A 167 0.57 5.29 -12.93
N GLY A 168 -0.49 6.08 -13.11
CA GLY A 168 -1.68 5.69 -13.89
C GLY A 168 -2.89 5.17 -13.11
N LEU A 169 -2.85 5.20 -11.77
CA LEU A 169 -4.04 4.92 -10.95
C LEU A 169 -5.01 6.11 -10.97
N SER A 170 -6.31 5.84 -11.08
CA SER A 170 -7.32 6.89 -10.93
C SER A 170 -7.39 7.35 -9.47
N LYS A 171 -7.74 8.62 -9.26
CA LYS A 171 -7.83 9.24 -7.92
C LYS A 171 -8.88 8.55 -7.04
N LEU A 172 -10.00 8.11 -7.60
CA LEU A 172 -11.02 7.36 -6.86
C LEU A 172 -10.51 5.98 -6.41
N VAL A 173 -9.76 5.27 -7.26
CA VAL A 173 -9.10 4.02 -6.87
C VAL A 173 -8.03 4.29 -5.81
N ALA A 174 -7.31 5.41 -5.94
CA ALA A 174 -6.33 5.85 -4.95
C ALA A 174 -6.92 6.01 -3.56
N TYR A 175 -8.01 6.75 -3.51
CA TYR A 175 -8.77 7.01 -2.31
C TYR A 175 -9.24 5.70 -1.66
N SER A 176 -9.87 4.82 -2.44
CA SER A 176 -10.37 3.54 -1.95
C SER A 176 -9.25 2.65 -1.38
N LEU A 177 -8.13 2.53 -2.11
CA LEU A 177 -6.97 1.77 -1.65
C LEU A 177 -6.37 2.35 -0.36
N ALA A 178 -6.26 3.67 -0.26
CA ALA A 178 -5.73 4.33 0.93
C ALA A 178 -6.63 4.12 2.16
N VAL A 179 -7.95 4.23 2.00
CA VAL A 179 -8.92 3.94 3.08
C VAL A 179 -8.90 2.48 3.50
N MET A 180 -8.79 1.54 2.55
CA MET A 180 -8.69 0.11 2.87
C MET A 180 -7.38 -0.22 3.58
N ASP A 181 -6.27 0.34 3.11
CA ASP A 181 -4.96 0.10 3.70
C ASP A 181 -4.88 0.69 5.12
N GLY A 182 -5.37 1.92 5.34
CA GLY A 182 -5.43 2.55 6.66
C GLY A 182 -6.22 1.77 7.72
N LYS A 183 -7.08 0.82 7.31
CA LYS A 183 -7.83 -0.08 8.19
C LYS A 183 -7.14 -1.44 8.43
N ARG A 184 -5.97 -1.68 7.84
CA ARG A 184 -5.21 -2.92 8.07
C ARG A 184 -4.69 -2.99 9.50
N ASN A 185 -4.80 -4.19 10.07
CA ASN A 185 -4.19 -4.61 11.32
C ASN A 185 -3.03 -5.60 11.12
N ARG A 186 -2.72 -5.92 9.86
CA ARG A 186 -1.66 -6.86 9.48
C ARG A 186 -0.52 -6.10 8.81
N ILE A 187 0.65 -6.12 9.42
CA ILE A 187 1.89 -5.57 8.87
C ILE A 187 2.56 -6.62 7.98
N MET A 188 3.07 -6.20 6.84
CA MET A 188 3.86 -7.02 5.93
C MET A 188 5.34 -6.70 6.11
N LYS A 189 6.18 -7.55 5.54
CA LYS A 189 7.63 -7.36 5.56
C LYS A 189 8.05 -6.05 4.90
N ASP A 190 7.41 -5.70 3.78
CA ASP A 190 7.71 -4.46 3.07
C ASP A 190 7.39 -3.23 3.94
N ASP A 191 6.27 -3.24 4.68
CA ASP A 191 5.93 -2.15 5.61
C ASP A 191 7.00 -1.99 6.72
N LEU A 192 7.59 -3.10 7.21
CA LEU A 192 8.68 -3.03 8.19
C LEU A 192 9.94 -2.37 7.60
N CYS A 193 10.29 -2.75 6.37
CA CYS A 193 11.51 -2.31 5.69
C CYS A 193 11.41 -0.92 5.07
N ASP A 194 10.21 -0.47 4.75
CA ASP A 194 9.98 0.82 4.10
C ASP A 194 10.19 1.99 5.06
N HIS A 195 9.94 1.77 6.34
CA HIS A 195 9.98 2.81 7.36
C HIS A 195 11.24 2.71 8.22
N ALA A 196 11.74 3.87 8.63
CA ALA A 196 12.57 3.96 9.83
C ALA A 196 11.65 3.91 11.07
N TRP A 197 12.16 3.39 12.17
CA TRP A 197 11.36 3.21 13.38
C TRP A 197 12.01 3.89 14.57
N GLU A 198 11.25 4.69 15.31
CA GLU A 198 11.62 5.16 16.63
C GLU A 198 11.40 4.05 17.65
N PHE A 199 12.40 3.81 18.48
CA PHE A 199 12.41 2.78 19.51
C PHE A 199 12.61 3.43 20.88
N HIS A 200 11.81 2.98 21.85
CA HIS A 200 12.00 3.32 23.25
C HIS A 200 11.54 2.17 24.15
N PHE A 201 12.06 2.14 25.36
CA PHE A 201 11.59 1.25 26.42
C PHE A 201 10.35 1.82 27.11
N ASN A 202 9.48 0.92 27.55
CA ASN A 202 8.30 1.24 28.34
C ASN A 202 8.65 1.21 29.84
N LYS A 203 7.73 1.69 30.68
CA LYS A 203 7.92 1.72 32.14
C LYS A 203 8.19 0.34 32.76
N GLY A 204 7.72 -0.73 32.11
CA GLY A 204 7.95 -2.12 32.52
C GLY A 204 9.38 -2.62 32.28
N ALA A 205 10.22 -1.89 31.54
CA ALA A 205 11.60 -2.27 31.33
C ALA A 205 12.46 -2.08 32.59
N PRO A 206 13.46 -2.96 32.81
CA PRO A 206 14.43 -2.79 33.88
C PRO A 206 15.08 -1.40 33.85
N GLU A 207 15.37 -0.86 35.04
CA GLU A 207 15.89 0.50 35.20
C GLU A 207 17.20 0.72 34.44
N TYR A 208 18.07 -0.29 34.40
CA TYR A 208 19.30 -0.25 33.61
C TYR A 208 19.04 0.16 32.14
N TRP A 209 18.06 -0.46 31.48
CA TRP A 209 17.74 -0.17 30.08
C TRP A 209 17.08 1.20 29.91
N ARG A 210 16.19 1.59 30.84
CA ARG A 210 15.59 2.93 30.84
C ARG A 210 16.64 4.03 31.02
N ASN A 211 17.67 3.77 31.81
CA ASN A 211 18.80 4.68 31.99
C ASN A 211 19.73 4.75 30.77
N LEU A 212 19.58 3.88 29.77
CA LEU A 212 20.29 4.03 28.49
C LEU A 212 19.44 4.70 27.42
N ASP A 213 18.13 4.82 27.65
CA ASP A 213 17.16 5.34 26.71
C ASP A 213 17.07 6.88 26.74
N PRO A 214 17.37 7.57 25.62
CA PRO A 214 17.23 9.02 25.51
C PRO A 214 15.81 9.51 25.83
N TYR A 215 14.77 8.72 25.55
CA TYR A 215 13.37 9.07 25.83
C TYR A 215 13.13 9.30 27.33
N TRP A 216 13.68 8.43 28.18
CA TRP A 216 13.53 8.53 29.64
C TRP A 216 14.44 9.59 30.26
N LYS A 217 15.61 9.82 29.65
CA LYS A 217 16.57 10.82 30.11
C LYS A 217 16.21 12.24 29.69
N GLY A 218 15.38 12.40 28.66
CA GLY A 218 15.13 13.70 28.03
C GLY A 218 16.39 14.28 27.35
N THR A 219 17.37 13.43 27.01
CA THR A 219 18.69 13.86 26.52
C THR A 219 18.80 13.91 25.00
N GLY A 220 17.73 13.62 24.26
CA GLY A 220 17.76 13.63 22.80
C GLY A 220 16.57 12.94 22.15
N PRO A 221 16.58 12.82 20.81
CA PRO A 221 15.55 12.10 20.06
C PRO A 221 15.53 10.60 20.42
N PRO A 222 14.39 9.91 20.25
CA PRO A 222 14.31 8.47 20.44
C PRO A 222 15.29 7.72 19.52
N MET A 223 15.70 6.54 19.96
CA MET A 223 16.63 5.69 19.20
C MET A 223 16.01 5.21 17.90
N ARG A 224 16.77 5.08 16.81
CA ARG A 224 16.25 4.62 15.52
C ARG A 224 16.62 3.19 15.20
N ARG A 225 15.70 2.48 14.55
CA ARG A 225 15.82 1.09 14.13
C ARG A 225 15.41 0.94 12.68
N TYR A 226 16.13 0.10 11.96
CA TYR A 226 15.92 -0.13 10.53
C TYR A 226 15.79 -1.64 10.29
N PHE A 227 14.69 -2.06 9.66
CA PHE A 227 14.45 -3.45 9.31
C PHE A 227 14.87 -3.70 7.87
N HIS A 228 15.57 -4.81 7.62
CA HIS A 228 16.14 -5.10 6.31
C HIS A 228 15.43 -6.27 5.62
N PRO A 229 15.39 -6.31 4.27
CA PRO A 229 14.74 -7.38 3.52
C PRO A 229 15.37 -8.77 3.69
N ASP A 230 16.59 -8.87 4.21
CA ASP A 230 17.24 -10.13 4.56
C ASP A 230 16.73 -10.72 5.90
N GLY A 231 15.97 -9.94 6.68
CA GLY A 231 15.49 -10.33 8.00
C GLY A 231 16.34 -9.79 9.15
N SER A 232 17.39 -9.01 8.87
CA SER A 232 18.20 -8.36 9.89
C SER A 232 17.59 -7.02 10.33
N GLN A 233 18.03 -6.52 11.48
CA GLN A 233 17.75 -5.19 11.97
C GLN A 233 19.07 -4.49 12.28
N SER A 234 19.13 -3.18 12.04
CA SER A 234 20.25 -2.31 12.44
C SER A 234 19.77 -1.11 13.25
N ALA A 235 20.71 -0.40 13.87
CA ALA A 235 20.50 0.83 14.63
C ALA A 235 21.53 1.90 14.23
N ASP A 236 21.36 3.11 14.76
CA ASP A 236 22.34 4.19 14.58
C ASP A 236 23.67 3.86 15.32
N PRO A 237 24.83 4.32 14.83
CA PRO A 237 26.14 3.98 15.41
C PRO A 237 26.33 4.38 16.87
N ASP A 238 25.72 5.49 17.30
CA ASP A 238 25.83 6.01 18.67
C ASP A 238 24.88 5.33 19.66
N ASP A 239 24.14 4.32 19.21
CA ASP A 239 23.17 3.63 20.02
C ASP A 239 23.83 2.69 21.06
N LYS A 240 23.88 3.19 22.30
CA LYS A 240 24.44 2.47 23.45
C LYS A 240 23.64 1.23 23.84
N VAL A 241 22.35 1.15 23.51
CA VAL A 241 21.51 -0.02 23.77
C VAL A 241 21.78 -1.11 22.75
N TRP A 242 22.03 -0.72 21.50
CA TRP A 242 22.33 -1.65 20.41
C TRP A 242 23.68 -2.33 20.58
N GLY A 243 24.72 -1.56 20.93
CA GLY A 243 26.04 -2.09 21.26
C GLY A 243 26.71 -2.94 20.17
N GLY A 244 26.27 -2.81 18.91
CA GLY A 244 26.78 -3.57 17.76
C GLY A 244 26.26 -5.00 17.63
N HIS A 245 25.22 -5.39 18.37
CA HIS A 245 24.68 -6.74 18.31
C HIS A 245 23.94 -7.03 17.00
N GLU A 246 24.16 -8.21 16.43
CA GLU A 246 23.34 -8.70 15.32
C GLU A 246 21.92 -9.02 15.82
N CYS A 247 20.91 -8.52 15.12
CA CYS A 247 19.52 -8.85 15.41
C CYS A 247 18.77 -9.28 14.15
N CYS A 248 17.93 -10.30 14.32
CA CYS A 248 17.03 -10.81 13.29
C CYS A 248 15.58 -10.65 13.75
N TYR A 249 14.69 -10.34 12.81
CA TYR A 249 13.26 -10.24 13.07
C TYR A 249 12.46 -11.27 12.30
N LEU A 250 11.28 -11.60 12.84
CA LEU A 250 10.32 -12.52 12.25
C LEU A 250 8.92 -11.94 12.41
N THR A 251 8.13 -12.01 11.34
CA THR A 251 6.70 -11.73 11.34
C THR A 251 5.96 -13.05 11.34
N VAL A 252 5.18 -13.32 12.39
CA VAL A 252 4.41 -14.56 12.53
C VAL A 252 2.95 -14.24 12.28
N THR A 253 2.30 -14.99 11.40
CA THR A 253 0.85 -14.90 11.15
C THR A 253 0.26 -16.29 11.20
N SER A 254 -0.59 -16.54 12.21
CA SER A 254 -1.35 -17.78 12.37
C SER A 254 -2.78 -17.57 11.89
N ILE A 255 -3.29 -18.48 11.08
CA ILE A 255 -4.62 -18.39 10.45
C ILE A 255 -5.47 -19.58 10.95
N ALA A 256 -6.69 -19.30 11.42
CA ALA A 256 -7.69 -20.30 11.75
C ALA A 256 -8.32 -20.90 10.48
N GLY A 257 -8.95 -22.08 10.60
CA GLY A 257 -9.63 -22.76 9.47
C GLY A 257 -10.68 -21.95 8.70
N GLU A 258 -11.16 -20.83 9.22
CA GLU A 258 -12.08 -19.89 8.53
C GLU A 258 -11.36 -18.73 7.82
N GLY A 259 -10.03 -18.73 7.72
CA GLY A 259 -9.27 -17.60 7.19
C GLY A 259 -9.14 -16.40 8.15
N LYS A 260 -9.68 -16.52 9.37
CA LYS A 260 -9.50 -15.52 10.44
C LYS A 260 -8.08 -15.60 11.01
N ILE A 261 -7.42 -14.45 11.11
CA ILE A 261 -6.10 -14.35 11.74
C ILE A 261 -6.28 -14.61 13.25
N ARG A 262 -5.62 -15.66 13.77
CA ARG A 262 -5.58 -15.98 15.21
C ARG A 262 -4.53 -15.15 15.92
N GLU A 263 -3.35 -15.09 15.33
CA GLU A 263 -2.21 -14.37 15.90
C GLU A 263 -1.46 -13.67 14.77
N HIS A 264 -1.08 -12.43 15.01
CA HIS A 264 -0.19 -11.69 14.14
C HIS A 264 0.73 -10.81 15.00
N TYR A 265 2.03 -11.09 14.98
CA TYR A 265 3.00 -10.40 15.81
C TYR A 265 4.36 -10.32 15.12
N VAL A 266 5.16 -9.35 15.55
CA VAL A 266 6.57 -9.22 15.18
C VAL A 266 7.42 -9.62 16.38
N ARG A 267 8.51 -10.36 16.14
CA ARG A 267 9.46 -10.74 17.18
C ARG A 267 10.88 -10.45 16.70
N ILE A 268 11.70 -9.90 17.60
CA ILE A 268 13.11 -9.63 17.36
C ILE A 268 13.92 -10.58 18.25
N ASN A 269 14.79 -11.38 17.63
CA ASN A 269 15.57 -12.42 18.30
C ASN A 269 14.69 -13.28 19.24
N ARG A 270 15.08 -13.39 20.51
CA ARG A 270 14.35 -14.11 21.56
C ARG A 270 13.51 -13.20 22.46
N TRP A 271 13.45 -11.90 22.18
CA TRP A 271 12.67 -10.94 22.96
C TRP A 271 11.16 -11.22 22.90
N PRO A 272 10.35 -10.66 23.82
CA PRO A 272 8.91 -10.85 23.82
C PRO A 272 8.26 -10.43 22.50
N ARG A 273 7.18 -11.13 22.13
CA ARG A 273 6.38 -10.78 20.94
C ARG A 273 5.81 -9.37 21.06
N MET A 274 5.78 -8.64 19.96
CA MET A 274 5.15 -7.32 19.84
C MET A 274 3.82 -7.43 19.12
N SER A 275 2.80 -6.84 19.73
CA SER A 275 1.52 -6.60 19.07
C SER A 275 1.69 -5.53 17.99
N VAL A 276 0.97 -5.69 16.89
CA VAL A 276 0.99 -4.76 15.76
C VAL A 276 -0.30 -3.94 15.79
N SER A 277 -0.17 -2.62 15.76
CA SER A 277 -1.29 -1.68 15.67
C SER A 277 -1.02 -0.67 14.56
N ARG A 278 -2.12 -0.17 13.97
CA ARG A 278 -2.08 0.95 13.03
C ARG A 278 -2.78 2.15 13.66
N LYS A 279 -2.13 3.31 13.63
CA LYS A 279 -2.64 4.56 14.21
C LYS A 279 -3.55 5.30 13.22
N HIS A 280 -4.29 6.29 13.72
CA HIS A 280 -5.22 7.10 12.93
C HIS A 280 -4.53 7.95 11.85
N ASP A 281 -3.27 8.33 12.08
CA ASP A 281 -2.39 9.00 11.12
C ASP A 281 -1.77 8.02 10.10
N TRP A 282 -2.18 6.74 10.12
CA TRP A 282 -1.64 5.66 9.28
C TRP A 282 -0.19 5.27 9.57
N SER A 283 0.40 5.77 10.66
CA SER A 283 1.64 5.21 11.20
C SER A 283 1.41 3.82 11.80
N TRP A 284 2.48 3.03 11.86
CA TRP A 284 2.50 1.73 12.49
C TRP A 284 3.12 1.82 13.87
N GLU A 285 2.64 0.97 14.77
CA GLU A 285 3.22 0.78 16.09
C GLU A 285 3.37 -0.71 16.40
N LEU A 286 4.53 -1.06 16.93
CA LEU A 286 4.84 -2.39 17.43
C LEU A 286 5.12 -2.24 18.92
N SER A 287 4.32 -2.85 19.79
CA SER A 287 4.50 -2.64 21.22
C SER A 287 4.29 -3.91 22.03
N ASN A 288 4.97 -3.95 23.17
CA ASN A 288 4.73 -4.92 24.25
C ASN A 288 4.93 -4.23 25.60
N HIS A 289 4.92 -4.99 26.70
CA HIS A 289 5.08 -4.43 28.04
C HIS A 289 6.47 -3.86 28.35
N LEU A 290 7.50 -4.18 27.55
CA LEU A 290 8.88 -3.75 27.76
C LEU A 290 9.31 -2.61 26.84
N TYR A 291 8.87 -2.59 25.59
CA TYR A 291 9.34 -1.63 24.60
C TYR A 291 8.34 -1.42 23.46
N SER A 292 8.54 -0.32 22.74
CA SER A 292 7.68 0.10 21.65
C SER A 292 8.51 0.60 20.46
N TYR A 293 7.99 0.37 19.27
CA TYR A 293 8.46 0.92 18.01
C TYR A 293 7.33 1.74 17.40
N SER A 294 7.62 2.95 16.92
CA SER A 294 6.70 3.77 16.12
C SER A 294 7.33 4.07 14.77
N SER A 295 6.59 3.91 13.68
CA SER A 295 7.10 4.22 12.35
C SER A 295 7.26 5.73 12.17
N ILE A 296 8.41 6.15 11.62
CA ILE A 296 8.75 7.56 11.46
C ILE A 296 8.22 8.05 10.11
N PRO A 297 7.42 9.13 10.07
CA PRO A 297 6.98 9.74 8.82
C PRO A 297 8.17 10.10 7.92
N ASP A 298 8.10 9.70 6.65
CA ASP A 298 9.21 9.78 5.71
C ASP A 298 8.86 10.57 4.44
N ALA A 299 7.89 11.49 4.53
CA ALA A 299 7.45 12.34 3.41
C ALA A 299 8.58 13.11 2.71
N ASN A 300 9.60 13.53 3.47
CA ASN A 300 10.73 14.31 2.97
C ASN A 300 11.83 13.44 2.33
N LYS A 301 11.72 12.11 2.42
CA LYS A 301 12.70 11.18 1.87
C LYS A 301 12.36 10.88 0.42
N GLU A 302 13.35 10.87 -0.45
CA GLU A 302 13.16 10.43 -1.83
C GLU A 302 12.70 8.96 -1.86
N GLY A 303 11.56 8.70 -2.51
CA GLY A 303 10.92 7.38 -2.48
C GLY A 303 10.31 6.97 -1.13
N GLY A 304 10.17 7.93 -0.21
CA GLY A 304 9.46 7.72 1.06
C GLY A 304 7.98 7.46 0.86
N THR A 305 7.34 6.91 1.89
CA THR A 305 5.92 6.54 1.86
C THR A 305 4.98 7.65 2.35
N GLY A 306 5.49 8.72 2.96
CA GLY A 306 4.67 9.83 3.44
C GLY A 306 4.06 10.71 2.33
N PRO A 307 2.95 11.41 2.60
CA PRO A 307 2.39 12.40 1.69
C PRO A 307 3.39 13.53 1.42
N GLN A 308 3.73 13.72 0.15
CA GLN A 308 4.43 14.93 -0.27
C GLN A 308 3.41 16.05 -0.35
N TYR A 309 3.39 16.90 0.67
CA TYR A 309 2.71 18.19 0.55
C TYR A 309 3.56 19.04 -0.38
N GLY A 310 3.06 19.28 -1.59
CA GLY A 310 3.68 20.28 -2.45
C GLY A 310 3.79 21.58 -1.65
N VAL A 311 5.01 22.06 -1.47
CA VAL A 311 5.22 23.47 -1.08
C VAL A 311 4.48 24.27 -2.14
N MET A 312 3.43 25.00 -1.72
CA MET A 312 2.71 25.94 -2.59
C MET A 312 3.69 26.89 -3.27
#